data_AF-A0A7K3VVB2-F1
#
_entry.id   AF-A0A7K3VVB2-F1
#
_cell.length_a   1.000
_cell.length_b   1.000
_cell.length_c   1.000
_cell.angle_alpha   90.00
_cell.angle_beta   90.00
_cell.angle_gamma   90.00
#
_symmetry.space_group_name_H-M   'P 1'
#
loop_
_entity.id
_entity.type
_entity.pdbx_description
1 polymer ?
#
loop_
_entity_poly.entity_id
_entity_poly.type
_entity_poly.pdbx_seq_one_letter_code
_entity_poly.pdbx_strand_id
1 'polypeptide(L)'
;MNKFLSSAAVAVVMMAGLSAAHAADVKEVQMLHWWTSGGEAAALNVLKQDLSKEGFAWKDVPVAGGGGDAAMTALKAMVAAGTYPTASQMLGYTVLDYAQAGV
;
A
#
# COMPACT_ATOMS: atom_id res chain seq x y z
N MET A 1 54.88 30.08 34.83
CA MET A 1 54.32 31.44 34.65
C MET A 1 54.28 31.70 33.15
N ASN A 2 53.19 31.89 32.42
CA ASN A 2 51.81 32.23 32.71
C ASN A 2 50.91 31.74 31.56
N LYS A 3 49.76 31.15 31.95
CA LYS A 3 48.40 31.38 31.43
C LYS A 3 48.06 31.06 29.96
N PHE A 4 47.19 30.04 29.83
CA PHE A 4 45.98 29.92 29.00
C PHE A 4 45.57 31.11 28.12
N LEU A 5 44.85 30.77 27.02
CA LEU A 5 44.01 31.56 26.09
C LEU A 5 44.63 31.59 24.68
N SER A 6 44.00 31.23 23.57
CA SER A 6 42.59 30.98 23.25
C SER A 6 42.50 30.16 21.97
N SER A 7 41.53 29.24 21.92
CA SER A 7 41.07 28.53 20.74
C SER A 7 40.59 29.47 19.64
N ALA A 8 41.02 29.27 18.40
CA ALA A 8 40.41 29.91 17.23
C ALA A 8 40.40 28.98 16.00
N ALA A 9 39.19 28.48 15.73
CA ALA A 9 38.62 28.14 14.42
C ALA A 9 39.34 27.16 13.48
N VAL A 10 39.02 25.87 13.65
CA VAL A 10 38.86 24.96 12.50
C VAL A 10 37.42 24.45 12.52
N ALA A 11 36.57 25.01 11.68
CA ALA A 11 35.24 24.49 11.42
C ALA A 11 35.08 24.34 9.90
N VAL A 12 35.61 23.23 9.39
CA VAL A 12 35.23 22.71 8.07
C VAL A 12 33.77 22.25 8.19
N VAL A 13 32.84 23.04 7.66
CA VAL A 13 31.44 22.62 7.56
C VAL A 13 31.37 21.55 6.46
N MET A 14 31.39 20.28 6.89
CA MET A 14 31.08 19.11 6.06
C MET A 14 29.59 19.16 5.68
N MET A 15 29.26 19.93 4.65
CA MET A 15 27.93 19.97 4.04
C MET A 15 27.78 18.82 3.04
N ALA A 16 28.05 17.59 3.46
CA ALA A 16 27.89 16.39 2.66
C ALA A 16 27.16 15.35 3.51
N GLY A 17 25.86 15.18 3.31
CA GLY A 17 25.15 14.07 3.95
C GLY A 17 23.65 14.18 4.17
N LEU A 18 22.96 15.25 3.79
CA LEU A 18 21.50 15.21 3.69
C LEU A 18 21.11 14.81 2.26
N SER A 19 21.51 13.61 1.86
CA SER A 19 20.72 12.89 0.87
C SER A 19 19.35 12.69 1.50
N ALA A 20 18.35 13.42 1.01
CA ALA A 20 16.97 13.19 1.38
C ALA A 20 16.71 11.69 1.21
N ALA A 21 16.51 10.98 2.32
CA ALA A 21 15.95 9.66 2.29
C ALA A 21 14.53 9.85 1.75
N HIS A 22 14.37 9.75 0.43
CA HIS A 22 13.08 9.48 -0.15
C HIS A 22 12.59 8.21 0.54
N ALA A 23 11.58 8.33 1.41
CA ALA A 23 10.83 7.18 1.83
C ALA A 23 10.39 6.50 0.54
N ALA A 24 10.96 5.32 0.26
CA ALA A 24 10.60 4.58 -0.93
C ALA A 24 9.09 4.38 -0.88
N ASP A 25 8.38 4.82 -1.91
CA ASP A 25 6.95 4.57 -2.05
C ASP A 25 6.73 3.07 -1.80
N VAL A 26 6.02 2.74 -0.72
CA VAL A 26 5.76 1.34 -0.39
C VAL A 26 4.83 0.82 -1.48
N LYS A 27 5.41 0.09 -2.43
CA LYS A 27 4.69 -0.63 -3.47
C LYS A 27 3.95 -1.80 -2.83
N GLU A 28 2.79 -1.56 -2.21
CA GLU A 28 1.94 -2.60 -1.64
C GLU A 28 0.52 -2.50 -2.22
N VAL A 29 -0.01 -3.64 -2.65
CA VAL A 29 -1.41 -3.76 -3.05
C VAL A 29 -2.17 -4.47 -1.93
N GLN A 30 -2.96 -3.70 -1.17
CA GLN A 30 -4.00 -4.26 -0.30
C GLN A 30 -5.24 -4.57 -1.14
N MET A 31 -5.48 -5.86 -1.38
CA MET A 31 -6.53 -6.32 -2.30
C MET A 31 -7.71 -6.95 -1.56
N LEU A 32 -8.89 -6.34 -1.67
CA LEU A 32 -10.16 -6.94 -1.26
C LEU A 32 -10.74 -7.81 -2.39
N HIS A 33 -11.00 -9.09 -2.12
CA HIS A 33 -11.53 -10.01 -3.14
C HIS A 33 -12.32 -11.17 -2.54
N TRP A 34 -13.08 -11.90 -3.37
CA TRP A 34 -13.80 -13.12 -2.95
C TRP A 34 -13.25 -14.42 -3.56
N TRP A 35 -12.13 -14.35 -4.27
CA TRP A 35 -11.41 -15.52 -4.77
C TRP A 35 -10.77 -16.35 -3.66
N THR A 36 -11.55 -17.27 -3.09
CA THR A 36 -11.15 -18.08 -1.92
C THR A 36 -11.21 -19.59 -2.14
N SER A 37 -11.85 -20.06 -3.21
CA SER A 37 -11.79 -21.49 -3.56
C SER A 37 -10.42 -21.88 -4.10
N GLY A 38 -10.12 -23.19 -4.18
CA GLY A 38 -8.81 -23.66 -4.65
C GLY A 38 -8.45 -23.20 -6.07
N GLY A 39 -9.41 -23.24 -7.01
CA GLY A 39 -9.19 -22.78 -8.39
C GLY A 39 -9.05 -21.26 -8.49
N GLU A 40 -9.85 -20.51 -7.74
CA GLU A 40 -9.76 -19.05 -7.69
C GLU A 40 -8.45 -18.58 -7.05
N ALA A 41 -8.01 -19.22 -5.96
CA ALA A 41 -6.73 -18.93 -5.32
C ALA A 41 -5.54 -19.24 -6.24
N ALA A 42 -5.62 -20.32 -7.03
CA ALA A 42 -4.62 -20.65 -8.04
C ALA A 42 -4.53 -19.54 -9.11
N ALA A 43 -5.66 -19.02 -9.58
CA ALA A 43 -5.68 -17.88 -10.51
C ALA A 43 -5.15 -16.59 -9.86
N LEU A 44 -5.53 -16.30 -8.62
CA LEU A 44 -5.02 -15.13 -7.88
C LEU A 44 -3.50 -15.17 -7.73
N ASN A 45 -2.93 -16.35 -7.49
CA ASN A 45 -1.48 -16.51 -7.35
C ASN A 45 -0.71 -16.13 -8.63
N VAL A 46 -1.30 -16.26 -9.81
CA VAL A 46 -0.67 -15.77 -11.05
C VAL A 46 -0.50 -14.25 -10.98
N LEU A 47 -1.56 -13.53 -10.60
CA LEU A 47 -1.51 -12.07 -10.42
C LEU A 47 -0.52 -11.65 -9.32
N LYS A 48 -0.52 -12.34 -8.16
CA LYS A 48 0.43 -12.07 -7.07
C LYS A 48 1.88 -12.21 -7.54
N GLN A 49 2.17 -13.24 -8.34
CA GLN A 49 3.51 -13.49 -8.88
C GLN A 49 3.92 -12.40 -9.88
N ASP A 50 3.02 -11.96 -10.75
CA ASP A 50 3.34 -10.90 -11.72
C ASP A 50 3.60 -9.56 -11.04
N LEU A 51 2.77 -9.17 -10.06
CA LEU A 51 2.99 -7.98 -9.25
C LEU A 51 4.29 -8.04 -8.44
N SER A 52 4.64 -9.23 -7.91
CA SER A 52 5.90 -9.45 -7.22
C SER A 52 7.12 -9.21 -8.13
N LYS A 53 7.06 -9.63 -9.40
CA LYS A 53 8.12 -9.36 -10.40
C LYS A 53 8.29 -7.86 -10.69
N GLU A 54 7.20 -7.09 -10.58
CA GLU A 54 7.22 -5.62 -10.71
C GLU A 54 7.63 -4.89 -9.42
N GLY A 55 7.90 -5.65 -8.34
CA GLY A 55 8.34 -5.14 -7.06
C GLY A 55 7.21 -4.69 -6.13
N PHE A 56 5.98 -5.13 -6.36
CA PHE A 56 4.86 -4.89 -5.45
C PHE A 56 4.76 -6.00 -4.38
N ALA A 57 4.61 -5.60 -3.13
CA ALA A 57 4.14 -6.43 -2.04
C ALA A 57 2.63 -6.65 -2.15
N TRP A 58 2.16 -7.78 -1.62
CA TRP A 58 0.75 -8.15 -1.63
C TRP A 58 0.22 -8.27 -0.21
N LYS A 59 -0.86 -7.54 0.09
CA LYS A 59 -1.60 -7.63 1.33
C LYS A 59 -3.00 -8.15 1.05
N ASP A 60 -3.24 -9.39 1.44
CA ASP A 60 -4.49 -10.10 1.17
C ASP A 60 -5.62 -9.60 2.07
N VAL A 61 -6.78 -9.32 1.50
CA VAL A 61 -8.03 -9.08 2.23
C VAL A 61 -9.14 -9.99 1.65
N PRO A 62 -9.07 -11.30 1.93
CA PRO A 62 -10.03 -12.25 1.39
C PRO A 62 -11.36 -12.20 2.15
N VAL A 63 -12.48 -12.19 1.41
CA VAL A 63 -13.82 -12.35 1.97
C VAL A 63 -14.50 -13.51 1.24
N ALA A 64 -14.60 -14.66 1.91
CA ALA A 64 -15.20 -15.84 1.32
C ALA A 64 -16.70 -15.65 1.04
N GLY A 65 -17.14 -16.09 -0.14
CA GLY A 65 -18.53 -15.98 -0.59
C GLY A 65 -18.59 -15.77 -2.10
N GLY A 66 -18.91 -16.83 -2.85
CA GLY A 66 -18.98 -16.77 -4.30
C GLY A 66 -19.96 -15.69 -4.78
N GLY A 67 -19.56 -14.94 -5.81
CA GLY A 67 -20.36 -13.84 -6.37
C GLY A 67 -20.07 -12.46 -5.74
N GLY A 68 -19.44 -12.40 -4.57
CA GLY A 68 -18.87 -11.16 -4.04
C GLY A 68 -19.78 -10.31 -3.15
N ASP A 69 -21.03 -10.72 -2.87
CA ASP A 69 -21.95 -9.93 -2.03
C ASP A 69 -21.38 -9.62 -0.62
N ALA A 70 -20.74 -10.61 0.01
CA ALA A 70 -20.08 -10.43 1.30
C ALA A 70 -18.87 -9.48 1.18
N ALA A 71 -18.08 -9.59 0.11
CA ALA A 71 -16.96 -8.70 -0.16
C ALA A 71 -17.44 -7.25 -0.38
N MET A 72 -18.58 -7.04 -1.05
CA MET A 72 -19.15 -5.69 -1.25
C MET A 72 -19.71 -5.10 0.04
N THR A 73 -20.22 -5.93 0.94
CA THR A 73 -20.57 -5.49 2.30
C THR A 73 -19.34 -5.04 3.09
N ALA A 74 -18.25 -5.80 3.02
CA ALA A 74 -16.98 -5.42 3.64
C ALA A 74 -16.40 -4.13 3.03
N LEU A 75 -16.42 -4.01 1.70
CA LEU A 75 -15.97 -2.80 1.00
C LEU A 75 -16.75 -1.56 1.46
N LYS A 76 -18.08 -1.67 1.53
CA LYS A 76 -18.94 -0.59 2.00
C LYS A 76 -18.60 -0.16 3.43
N ALA A 77 -18.30 -1.11 4.31
CA ALA A 77 -17.87 -0.82 5.67
C ALA A 77 -16.50 -0.13 5.72
N MET A 78 -15.53 -0.59 4.92
CA MET A 78 -14.21 0.01 4.80
C MET A 78 -14.27 1.46 4.29
N VAL A 79 -15.07 1.71 3.25
CA VAL A 79 -15.30 3.06 2.71
C VAL A 79 -15.96 3.96 3.76
N ALA A 80 -17.00 3.48 4.45
CA ALA A 80 -17.65 4.24 5.52
C ALA A 80 -16.70 4.56 6.70
N ALA A 81 -15.70 3.71 6.95
CA ALA A 81 -14.68 3.91 7.97
C ALA A 81 -13.47 4.74 7.50
N GLY A 82 -13.39 5.11 6.22
CA GLY A 82 -12.23 5.79 5.64
C GLY A 82 -10.97 4.93 5.52
N THR A 83 -11.10 3.60 5.65
CA THR A 83 -9.99 2.64 5.58
C THR A 83 -9.99 1.92 4.22
N TYR A 84 -9.79 2.67 3.15
CA TYR A 84 -9.87 2.18 1.77
C TYR A 84 -8.77 1.12 1.48
N PRO A 85 -9.11 0.00 0.83
CA PRO A 85 -8.09 -0.88 0.28
C PRO A 85 -7.41 -0.20 -0.92
N THR A 86 -6.20 -0.65 -1.29
CA THR A 86 -5.54 -0.19 -2.52
C THR A 86 -6.38 -0.56 -3.76
N ALA A 87 -7.00 -1.74 -3.74
CA ALA A 87 -7.86 -2.23 -4.81
C ALA A 87 -8.96 -3.17 -4.27
N SER A 88 -10.09 -3.22 -4.97
CA SER A 88 -11.14 -4.21 -4.71
C SER A 88 -11.58 -4.87 -6.00
N GLN A 89 -11.84 -6.18 -5.93
CA GLN A 89 -12.60 -6.88 -6.95
C GLN A 89 -14.04 -6.35 -6.95
N MET A 90 -14.62 -6.07 -8.12
CA MET A 90 -15.98 -5.55 -8.28
C MET A 90 -16.58 -6.06 -9.60
N LEU A 91 -17.90 -6.05 -9.71
CA LEU A 91 -18.62 -6.48 -10.92
C LEU A 91 -19.53 -5.36 -11.46
N GLY A 92 -19.42 -5.11 -12.77
CA GLY A 92 -20.39 -4.36 -13.55
C GLY A 92 -20.82 -3.02 -12.95
N TYR A 93 -22.13 -2.86 -12.73
CA TYR A 93 -22.75 -1.61 -12.27
C TYR A 93 -22.27 -1.13 -10.91
N THR A 94 -21.82 -2.03 -10.02
CA THR A 94 -21.27 -1.65 -8.71
C THR A 94 -20.09 -0.70 -8.85
N VAL A 95 -19.29 -0.82 -9.92
CA VAL A 95 -18.17 0.09 -10.19
C VAL A 95 -18.67 1.50 -10.48
N LEU A 96 -19.81 1.64 -11.17
CA LEU A 96 -20.41 2.94 -11.48
C LEU A 96 -20.91 3.64 -10.21
N ASP A 97 -21.50 2.89 -9.28
CA ASP A 97 -21.99 3.44 -8.02
C ASP A 97 -20.86 4.05 -7.18
N TYR A 98 -19.71 3.35 -7.09
CA TYR A 98 -18.53 3.84 -6.37
C TYR A 98 -17.87 5.01 -7.10
N ALA A 99 -17.75 4.94 -8.43
CA ALA A 99 -17.24 6.04 -9.24
C ALA A 99 -18.10 7.31 -9.10
N GLN A 100 -19.43 7.18 -9.08
CA GLN A 100 -20.35 8.30 -8.85
C GLN A 100 -20.21 8.87 -7.44
N ALA A 101 -19.93 8.02 -6.45
CA ALA A 101 -19.65 8.43 -5.08
C ALA A 101 -18.25 9.05 -4.89
N GLY A 102 -17.39 9.02 -5.93
CA GLY A 102 -16.05 9.60 -5.90
C GLY A 102 -15.05 8.81 -5.08
N VAL A 103 -15.25 7.49 -4.98
CA VAL A 103 -14.40 6.54 -4.24
C VAL A 103 -13.87 5.42 -5.13
#